data_AF-A0A2T4TAK8-F1
#
_entry.id   AF-A0A2T4TAK8-F1
#
_cell.length_a   1.000
_cell.length_b   1.000
_cell.length_c   1.000
_cell.angle_alpha   90.00
_cell.angle_beta   90.00
_cell.angle_gamma   90.00
#
_symmetry.space_group_name_H-M   'P 1'
#
loop_
_entity.id
_entity.type
_entity.pdbx_description
1 polymer ?
#
loop_
_entity_poly.entity_id
_entity_poly.type
_entity_poly.pdbx_seq_one_letter_code
_entity_poly.pdbx_strand_id
1 'polypeptide(L)'
;MNFEKVYGAKERQDGLYKIGRNKYEARFGYGTDGDNGYNYRKQYRYKPTLEELKDEITAIINDAVDLKILSGYRYNDKQVWLSMENQFNYKAAFDLAVQTKGKTLPVKLKLGTVDNAEYEVFETLEEFMAFYSGAMAFVQKCLQEGWEEKDSINWEKFVYNE
;
A
#
# COMPACT_ATOMS: atom_id res chain seq x y z
N MET A 1 -21.52 -4.19 2.58
CA MET A 1 -20.56 -5.23 2.17
C MET A 1 -19.44 -4.52 1.45
N ASN A 2 -18.19 -4.81 1.79
CA ASN A 2 -17.02 -4.22 1.15
C ASN A 2 -16.60 -5.12 -0.03
N PHE A 3 -15.60 -4.70 -0.79
CA PHE A 3 -14.95 -5.58 -1.74
C PHE A 3 -14.20 -6.70 -1.00
N GLU A 4 -14.31 -7.92 -1.52
CA GLU A 4 -13.67 -9.11 -0.96
C GLU A 4 -12.78 -9.77 -2.01
N LYS A 5 -11.67 -10.39 -1.58
CA LYS A 5 -10.86 -11.23 -2.46
C LYS A 5 -11.65 -12.48 -2.83
N VAL A 6 -11.89 -12.68 -4.11
CA VAL A 6 -12.51 -13.90 -4.65
C VAL A 6 -11.47 -14.66 -5.48
N TYR A 7 -11.05 -15.82 -4.97
CA TYR A 7 -10.03 -16.67 -5.58
C TYR A 7 -10.57 -17.47 -6.78
N GLY A 8 -9.65 -17.94 -7.62
CA GLY A 8 -9.92 -18.71 -8.84
C GLY A 8 -9.91 -17.86 -10.12
N ALA A 9 -9.54 -16.58 -10.02
CA ALA A 9 -9.30 -15.74 -11.18
C ALA A 9 -7.96 -16.13 -11.84
N LYS A 10 -7.91 -16.10 -13.18
CA LYS A 10 -6.67 -16.30 -13.94
C LYS A 10 -6.09 -15.01 -14.51
N GLU A 11 -6.88 -13.94 -14.48
CA GLU A 11 -6.57 -12.64 -15.08
C GLU A 11 -7.41 -11.53 -14.45
N ARG A 12 -7.10 -10.28 -14.82
CA ARG A 12 -7.85 -9.08 -14.45
C ARG A 12 -9.20 -9.03 -15.16
N GLN A 13 -10.27 -8.86 -14.40
CA GLN A 13 -11.65 -8.92 -14.90
C GLN A 13 -12.45 -7.66 -14.55
N ASP A 14 -11.82 -6.49 -14.67
CA ASP A 14 -12.42 -5.23 -14.27
C ASP A 14 -13.73 -4.93 -14.98
N GLY A 15 -14.74 -4.55 -14.21
CA GLY A 15 -16.00 -4.03 -14.74
C GLY A 15 -17.20 -4.22 -13.83
N LEU A 16 -18.34 -3.69 -14.28
CA LEU A 16 -19.63 -3.82 -13.64
C LEU A 16 -20.53 -4.77 -14.43
N TYR A 17 -20.99 -5.84 -13.78
CA TYR A 17 -21.78 -6.90 -14.41
C TYR A 17 -23.18 -6.97 -13.80
N LYS A 18 -24.23 -7.04 -14.63
CA LYS A 18 -25.59 -7.33 -14.16
C LYS A 18 -25.75 -8.84 -14.00
N ILE A 19 -25.96 -9.31 -12.77
CA ILE A 19 -26.07 -10.73 -12.41
C ILE A 19 -27.50 -11.14 -12.02
N GLY A 20 -28.46 -10.22 -12.12
CA GLY A 20 -29.88 -10.47 -11.87
C GLY A 20 -30.72 -9.21 -12.05
N ARG A 21 -32.04 -9.30 -11.82
CA ARG A 21 -32.99 -8.20 -12.08
C ARG A 21 -32.53 -6.86 -11.51
N ASN A 22 -32.12 -6.86 -10.23
CA ASN A 22 -31.57 -5.70 -9.51
C ASN A 22 -30.26 -6.10 -8.79
N LYS A 23 -29.47 -7.00 -9.38
CA LYS A 23 -28.23 -7.46 -8.77
C LYS A 23 -27.08 -7.18 -9.71
N TYR A 24 -26.06 -6.52 -9.19
CA TYR A 24 -24.85 -6.15 -9.92
C TYR A 24 -23.63 -6.64 -9.17
N GLU A 25 -22.55 -6.93 -9.88
CA GLU A 25 -21.26 -7.29 -9.31
C GLU A 25 -20.20 -6.41 -9.94
N ALA A 26 -19.49 -5.63 -9.12
CA ALA A 26 -18.27 -4.97 -9.53
C ALA A 26 -17.10 -5.91 -9.29
N ARG A 27 -16.20 -5.99 -10.26
CA ARG A 27 -14.94 -6.72 -10.17
C ARG A 27 -13.79 -5.75 -10.42
N PHE A 28 -12.71 -5.88 -9.66
CA PHE A 28 -11.56 -5.01 -9.76
C PHE A 28 -10.25 -5.75 -9.48
N GLY A 29 -9.23 -5.43 -10.26
CA GLY A 29 -7.84 -5.81 -10.06
C GLY A 29 -7.58 -7.29 -10.30
N TYR A 30 -6.30 -7.65 -10.24
CA TYR A 30 -5.84 -9.03 -10.21
C TYR A 30 -4.64 -9.11 -9.27
N GLY A 31 -4.69 -10.05 -8.33
CA GLY A 31 -3.56 -10.36 -7.47
C GLY A 31 -3.38 -11.87 -7.34
N THR A 32 -2.28 -12.26 -6.73
CA THR A 32 -1.92 -13.66 -6.51
C THR A 32 -1.44 -13.86 -5.09
N ASP A 33 -2.02 -14.83 -4.39
CA ASP A 33 -1.51 -15.31 -3.10
C ASP A 33 -0.97 -16.74 -3.32
N GLY A 34 0.34 -16.87 -3.52
CA GLY A 34 0.95 -18.12 -4.01
C GLY A 34 0.49 -18.42 -5.45
N ASP A 35 0.04 -19.65 -5.69
CA ASP A 35 -0.47 -20.08 -7.01
C ASP A 35 -1.93 -19.65 -7.26
N ASN A 36 -2.59 -19.02 -6.29
CA ASN A 36 -4.02 -18.67 -6.37
C ASN A 36 -4.22 -17.23 -6.79
N GLY A 37 -4.70 -17.03 -8.02
CA GLY A 37 -5.16 -15.73 -8.52
C GLY A 37 -6.51 -15.31 -7.94
N TYR A 38 -6.70 -14.02 -7.70
CA TYR A 38 -7.94 -13.43 -7.19
C TYR A 38 -8.30 -12.11 -7.90
N ASN A 39 -9.59 -11.76 -7.90
CA ASN A 39 -10.04 -10.39 -8.13
C ASN A 39 -10.78 -9.90 -6.88
N TYR A 40 -10.80 -8.59 -6.65
CA TYR A 40 -11.72 -7.99 -5.69
C TYR A 40 -13.13 -7.97 -6.27
N ARG A 41 -14.13 -8.41 -5.51
CA ARG A 41 -15.53 -8.41 -5.95
C ARG A 41 -16.46 -7.85 -4.89
N LYS A 42 -17.49 -7.12 -5.32
CA LYS A 42 -18.59 -6.65 -4.47
C LYS A 42 -19.91 -6.77 -5.20
N GLN A 43 -20.93 -7.30 -4.52
CA GLN A 43 -22.28 -7.40 -5.05
C GLN A 43 -23.18 -6.28 -4.51
N TYR A 44 -23.99 -5.72 -5.40
CA TYR A 44 -24.93 -4.63 -5.12
C TYR A 44 -26.36 -5.11 -5.40
N ARG A 45 -27.32 -4.62 -4.61
CA ARG A 45 -28.77 -4.86 -4.79
C ARG A 45 -29.48 -3.71 -5.51
N TYR A 46 -28.69 -2.84 -6.12
CA TYR A 46 -29.06 -1.70 -6.95
C TYR A 46 -27.97 -1.50 -7.99
N LYS A 47 -28.22 -0.67 -9.01
CA LYS A 47 -27.19 -0.27 -9.97
C LYS A 47 -26.29 0.79 -9.29
N PRO A 48 -25.04 0.47 -8.93
CA PRO A 48 -24.16 1.46 -8.31
C PRO A 48 -23.85 2.59 -9.28
N THR A 49 -23.54 3.77 -8.74
CA THR A 49 -23.08 4.89 -9.57
C THR A 49 -21.60 4.74 -9.90
N LEU A 50 -21.14 5.39 -10.97
CA LEU A 50 -19.72 5.38 -11.30
C LEU A 50 -18.86 6.05 -10.21
N GLU A 51 -19.41 7.08 -9.55
CA GLU A 51 -18.74 7.79 -8.45
C GLU A 51 -18.54 6.87 -7.24
N GLU A 52 -19.59 6.14 -6.84
CA GLU A 52 -19.50 5.15 -5.76
C GLU A 52 -18.43 4.08 -6.05
N LEU A 53 -18.39 3.58 -7.29
CA LEU A 53 -17.38 2.60 -7.70
C LEU A 53 -15.96 3.19 -7.69
N LYS A 54 -15.80 4.45 -8.09
CA LYS A 54 -14.50 5.15 -8.06
C LYS A 54 -13.97 5.27 -6.65
N ASP A 55 -14.80 5.70 -5.71
CA ASP A 55 -14.41 5.87 -4.31
C ASP A 55 -14.01 4.53 -3.69
N GLU A 56 -14.84 3.50 -3.87
CA GLU A 56 -14.60 2.19 -3.29
C GLU A 56 -13.38 1.49 -3.88
N ILE A 57 -13.19 1.55 -5.21
CA ILE A 57 -12.02 0.95 -5.86
C ILE A 57 -10.74 1.71 -5.49
N THR A 58 -10.80 3.04 -5.43
CA THR A 58 -9.66 3.86 -5.01
C THR A 58 -9.26 3.55 -3.57
N ALA A 59 -10.22 3.32 -2.68
CA ALA A 59 -9.97 2.90 -1.31
C ALA A 59 -9.21 1.55 -1.25
N ILE A 60 -9.59 0.56 -2.06
CA ILE A 60 -8.86 -0.73 -2.14
C ILE A 60 -7.38 -0.51 -2.48
N ILE A 61 -7.10 0.35 -3.46
CA ILE A 61 -5.73 0.64 -3.90
C ILE A 61 -4.95 1.36 -2.79
N ASN A 62 -5.57 2.36 -2.15
CA ASN A 62 -4.96 3.08 -1.03
C ASN A 62 -4.62 2.14 0.13
N ASP A 63 -5.57 1.29 0.55
CA ASP A 63 -5.36 0.35 1.64
C ASP A 63 -4.22 -0.63 1.33
N ALA A 64 -4.12 -1.08 0.06
CA ALA A 64 -3.03 -1.95 -0.37
C ALA A 64 -1.66 -1.24 -0.36
N VAL A 65 -1.61 0.03 -0.80
CA VAL A 65 -0.40 0.86 -0.75
C VAL A 65 0.02 1.14 0.69
N ASP A 66 -0.92 1.51 1.55
CA ASP A 66 -0.67 1.80 2.96
C ASP A 66 -0.14 0.57 3.70
N LEU A 67 -0.73 -0.61 3.47
CA LEU A 67 -0.24 -1.86 4.04
C LEU A 67 1.19 -2.18 3.54
N LYS A 68 1.45 -1.98 2.23
CA LYS A 68 2.77 -2.20 1.65
C LYS A 68 3.81 -1.23 2.21
N ILE A 69 3.46 0.03 2.41
CA ILE A 69 4.31 1.02 3.07
C ILE A 69 4.59 0.57 4.51
N LEU A 70 3.54 0.26 5.27
CA LEU A 70 3.61 -0.06 6.68
C LEU A 70 4.61 -1.18 6.99
N SER A 71 4.63 -2.25 6.20
CA SER A 71 5.40 -3.46 6.51
C SER A 71 6.25 -4.03 5.36
N GLY A 72 6.35 -3.36 4.21
CA GLY A 72 7.06 -3.91 3.06
C GLY A 72 8.55 -3.59 2.98
N TYR A 73 9.05 -2.66 3.81
CA TYR A 73 10.45 -2.25 3.81
C TYR A 73 11.32 -3.08 4.76
N ARG A 74 12.52 -3.44 4.30
CA ARG A 74 13.56 -4.10 5.11
C ARG A 74 14.87 -3.35 5.02
N TYR A 75 15.59 -3.30 6.14
CA TYR A 75 16.93 -2.73 6.22
C TYR A 75 17.84 -3.71 6.97
N ASN A 76 18.95 -4.13 6.34
CA ASN A 76 19.83 -5.17 6.88
C ASN A 76 19.05 -6.42 7.35
N ASP A 77 18.13 -6.89 6.50
CA ASP A 77 17.17 -7.99 6.73
C ASP A 77 16.15 -7.77 7.85
N LYS A 78 16.25 -6.67 8.61
CA LYS A 78 15.31 -6.31 9.68
C LYS A 78 14.03 -5.71 9.10
N GLN A 79 12.89 -6.10 9.68
CA GLN A 79 11.61 -5.46 9.37
C GLN A 79 11.63 -4.00 9.83
N VAL A 80 11.20 -3.08 8.97
CA VAL A 80 11.00 -1.67 9.35
C VAL A 80 9.52 -1.37 9.25
N TRP A 81 8.95 -0.84 10.33
CA TRP A 81 7.57 -0.37 10.33
C TRP A 81 7.52 1.09 9.89
N LEU A 82 6.97 1.38 8.72
CA LEU A 82 6.85 2.76 8.22
C LEU A 82 5.45 3.32 8.52
N SER A 83 5.01 3.23 9.77
CA SER A 83 3.85 4.01 10.22
C SER A 83 4.14 5.50 10.07
N MET A 84 3.10 6.33 9.98
CA MET A 84 3.27 7.79 9.91
C MET A 84 4.11 8.34 11.07
N GLU A 85 3.89 7.80 12.28
CA GLU A 85 4.67 8.13 13.47
C GLU A 85 6.16 7.75 13.32
N ASN A 86 6.45 6.55 12.83
CA ASN A 86 7.83 6.11 12.61
C ASN A 86 8.52 6.93 11.51
N GLN A 87 7.84 7.19 10.40
CA GLN A 87 8.36 8.05 9.33
C GLN A 87 8.71 9.44 9.85
N PHE A 88 7.83 10.04 10.67
CA PHE A 88 8.09 11.33 11.31
C PHE A 88 9.29 11.26 12.26
N ASN A 89 9.36 10.24 13.13
CA ASN A 89 10.44 10.06 14.08
C ASN A 89 11.80 9.87 13.39
N TYR A 90 11.85 9.07 12.32
CA TYR A 90 13.07 8.85 11.53
C TYR A 90 13.52 10.15 10.87
N LYS A 91 12.59 10.89 10.27
CA LYS A 91 12.87 12.19 9.67
C LYS A 91 13.40 13.19 10.69
N ALA A 92 12.72 13.34 11.83
CA ALA A 92 13.11 14.30 12.86
C ALA A 92 14.51 14.00 13.42
N ALA A 93 14.81 12.73 13.70
CA ALA A 93 16.13 12.31 14.16
C ALA A 93 17.21 12.52 13.09
N PHE A 94 16.92 12.20 11.82
CA PHE A 94 17.85 12.40 10.72
C PHE A 94 18.15 13.88 10.48
N ASP A 95 17.10 14.71 10.38
CA ASP A 95 17.22 16.16 10.19
C ASP A 95 18.04 16.80 11.32
N LEU A 96 17.79 16.40 12.57
CA LEU A 96 18.55 16.90 13.73
C LEU A 96 20.02 16.48 13.67
N ALA A 97 20.32 15.23 13.29
CA ALA A 97 21.69 14.77 13.12
C ALA A 97 22.40 15.57 12.02
N VAL A 98 21.75 15.82 10.87
CA VAL A 98 22.31 16.62 9.78
C VAL A 98 22.55 18.07 10.22
N GLN A 99 21.56 18.71 10.83
CA GLN A 99 21.64 20.11 11.28
C GLN A 99 22.74 20.32 12.32
N THR A 100 22.95 19.34 13.20
CA THR A 100 23.97 19.38 14.24
C THR A 100 25.32 18.86 13.80
N LYS A 101 25.49 18.48 12.52
CA LYS A 101 26.70 17.85 11.96
C LYS A 101 27.12 16.60 12.75
N GLY A 102 26.14 15.78 13.12
CA GLY A 102 26.33 14.48 13.77
C GLY A 102 26.44 14.52 15.30
N LYS A 103 26.26 15.67 15.97
CA LYS A 103 26.38 15.75 17.45
C LYS A 103 25.32 14.95 18.21
N THR A 104 24.21 14.58 17.56
CA THR A 104 23.17 13.75 18.15
C THR A 104 23.35 12.26 17.84
N LEU A 105 24.45 11.88 17.18
CA LEU A 105 24.82 10.49 16.99
C LEU A 105 25.55 9.96 18.25
N PRO A 106 25.44 8.65 18.55
CA PRO A 106 24.68 7.66 17.80
C PRO A 106 23.16 7.76 18.01
N VAL A 107 22.39 7.44 16.96
CA VAL A 107 20.93 7.31 17.05
C VAL A 107 20.56 5.83 17.12
N LYS A 108 19.78 5.44 18.12
CA LYS A 108 19.27 4.08 18.27
C LYS A 108 17.79 4.03 17.88
N LEU A 109 17.45 3.20 16.89
CA LEU A 109 16.07 2.97 16.46
C LEU A 109 15.63 1.54 16.79
N LYS A 110 14.35 1.39 17.17
CA LYS A 110 13.70 0.08 17.32
C LYS A 110 13.12 -0.34 15.97
N LEU A 111 13.63 -1.45 15.45
CA LEU A 111 13.18 -2.15 14.25
C LEU A 111 12.63 -3.54 14.65
N GLY A 112 12.41 -4.41 13.67
CA GLY A 112 11.93 -5.78 13.89
C GLY A 112 10.40 -5.85 14.02
N THR A 113 9.88 -7.02 14.40
CA THR A 113 8.43 -7.24 14.57
C THR A 113 8.00 -6.94 16.02
N VAL A 114 6.69 -7.01 16.28
CA VAL A 114 6.16 -6.91 17.65
C VAL A 114 6.75 -8.00 18.54
N ASP A 115 6.86 -9.22 18.02
CA ASP A 115 7.37 -10.38 18.76
C ASP A 115 8.89 -10.41 18.86
N ASN A 116 9.58 -9.86 17.85
CA ASN A 116 11.04 -9.85 17.77
C ASN A 116 11.53 -8.41 17.50
N ALA A 117 11.64 -7.65 18.58
CA ALA A 117 12.19 -6.30 18.52
C ALA A 117 13.71 -6.36 18.29
N GLU A 118 14.17 -5.63 17.29
CA GLU A 118 15.58 -5.47 16.97
C GLU A 118 15.98 -4.01 17.14
N TYR A 119 17.24 -3.72 17.46
CA TYR A 119 17.70 -2.35 17.60
C TYR A 119 18.86 -2.09 16.64
N GLU A 120 18.72 -1.07 15.81
CA GLU A 120 19.79 -0.59 14.95
C GLU A 120 20.37 0.70 15.53
N VAL A 121 21.69 0.77 15.57
CA VAL A 121 22.43 1.96 16.03
C VAL A 121 23.15 2.54 14.82
N PHE A 122 22.90 3.81 14.55
CA PHE A 122 23.56 4.56 13.49
C PHE A 122 24.63 5.44 14.13
N GLU A 123 25.90 5.10 13.88
CA GLU A 123 27.06 5.79 14.45
C GLU A 123 27.48 6.97 13.59
N THR A 124 27.19 6.91 12.29
CA THR A 124 27.57 7.93 11.31
C THR A 124 26.37 8.53 10.58
N LEU A 125 26.56 9.76 10.07
CA LEU A 125 25.55 10.39 9.20
C LEU A 125 25.34 9.61 7.90
N GLU A 126 26.37 8.93 7.40
CA GLU A 126 26.30 8.14 6.17
C GLU A 126 25.40 6.91 6.35
N GLU A 127 25.58 6.15 7.44
CA GLU A 127 24.73 5.02 7.77
C GLU A 127 23.27 5.45 7.95
N PHE A 128 23.04 6.53 8.70
CA PHE A 128 21.69 7.01 8.93
C PHE A 128 21.05 7.55 7.64
N MET A 129 21.83 8.20 6.77
CA MET A 129 21.38 8.66 5.45
C MET A 129 20.98 7.49 4.56
N ALA A 130 21.77 6.40 4.53
CA ALA A 130 21.44 5.21 3.76
C ALA A 130 20.11 4.59 4.22
N PHE A 131 19.89 4.48 5.53
CA PHE A 131 18.62 4.00 6.09
C PHE A 131 17.44 4.89 5.69
N TYR A 132 17.55 6.20 5.98
CA TYR A 132 16.46 7.14 5.78
C TYR A 132 16.09 7.30 4.29
N SER A 133 17.09 7.46 3.43
CA SER A 133 16.86 7.59 1.98
C SER A 133 16.26 6.31 1.38
N GLY A 134 16.71 5.13 1.80
CA GLY A 134 16.14 3.85 1.37
C GLY A 134 14.67 3.70 1.80
N ALA A 135 14.34 4.06 3.04
CA ALA A 135 12.97 4.03 3.53
C ALA A 135 12.07 4.98 2.73
N MET A 136 12.51 6.21 2.48
CA MET A 136 11.74 7.20 1.71
C MET A 136 11.60 6.82 0.24
N ALA A 137 12.64 6.25 -0.37
CA ALA A 137 12.58 5.73 -1.74
C ALA A 137 11.55 4.59 -1.85
N PHE A 138 11.47 3.71 -0.85
CA PHE A 138 10.45 2.66 -0.80
C PHE A 138 9.03 3.23 -0.69
N VAL A 139 8.82 4.23 0.19
CA VAL A 139 7.52 4.92 0.31
C VAL A 139 7.11 5.55 -1.03
N GLN A 140 8.01 6.30 -1.65
CA GLN A 140 7.75 6.96 -2.94
C GLN A 140 7.41 5.94 -4.04
N LYS A 141 8.14 4.82 -4.09
CA LYS A 141 7.86 3.74 -5.02
C LYS A 141 6.45 3.17 -4.83
N CYS A 142 6.04 2.89 -3.59
CA CYS A 142 4.70 2.36 -3.32
C CYS A 142 3.59 3.35 -3.71
N LEU A 143 3.80 4.64 -3.44
CA LEU A 143 2.86 5.69 -3.85
C LEU A 143 2.75 5.79 -5.38
N GLN A 144 3.88 5.73 -6.09
CA GLN A 144 3.91 5.76 -7.54
C GLN A 144 3.17 4.56 -8.14
N GLU A 145 3.45 3.34 -7.68
CA GLU A 145 2.74 2.13 -8.12
C GLU A 145 1.22 2.25 -7.87
N GLY A 146 0.82 2.86 -6.74
CA GLY A 146 -0.57 3.14 -6.42
C GLY A 146 -1.24 4.16 -7.36
N TRP A 147 -0.50 5.18 -7.81
CA TRP A 147 -0.99 6.13 -8.82
C TRP A 147 -1.10 5.46 -10.18
N GLU A 148 -0.09 4.71 -10.60
CA GLU A 148 -0.10 3.96 -11.86
C GLU A 148 -1.27 2.98 -11.93
N GLU A 149 -1.58 2.27 -10.84
CA GLU A 149 -2.74 1.38 -10.78
C GLU A 149 -4.06 2.15 -10.95
N LYS A 150 -4.22 3.30 -10.30
CA LYS A 150 -5.42 4.16 -10.45
C LYS A 150 -5.57 4.71 -11.87
N ASP A 151 -4.46 5.15 -12.46
CA ASP A 151 -4.42 5.71 -13.82
C ASP A 151 -4.69 4.64 -14.88
N SER A 152 -4.38 3.36 -14.58
CA SER A 152 -4.63 2.24 -15.48
C SER A 152 -6.12 1.82 -15.60
N ILE A 153 -6.98 2.31 -14.69
CA ILE A 153 -8.37 1.87 -14.63
C ILE A 153 -9.16 2.42 -15.81
N ASN A 154 -9.65 1.50 -16.65
CA ASN A 154 -10.65 1.85 -17.65
C ASN A 154 -12.05 1.94 -17.00
N TRP A 155 -12.43 3.15 -16.59
CA TRP A 155 -13.73 3.45 -15.97
C TRP A 155 -14.94 3.16 -16.86
N GLU A 156 -14.78 3.08 -18.18
CA GLU A 156 -15.90 2.74 -19.09
C GLU A 156 -16.42 1.32 -18.83
N LYS A 157 -15.56 0.40 -18.37
CA LYS A 157 -15.95 -0.96 -18.00
C LYS A 157 -16.85 -1.02 -16.76
N PHE A 158 -16.87 0.06 -15.96
CA PHE A 158 -17.69 0.18 -14.75
C PHE A 158 -19.01 0.91 -15.01
N VAL A 159 -19.31 1.23 -16.27
CA VAL A 159 -20.60 1.78 -16.68
C VAL A 159 -21.43 0.66 -17.30
N TYR A 160 -22.55 0.31 -16.67
CA TYR A 160 -23.52 -0.61 -17.27
C TYR A 160 -24.54 0.18 -18.10
N ASN A 161 -24.48 0.03 -19.42
CA ASN A 161 -25.50 0.52 -20.36
C ASN A 161 -26.46 -0.64 -20.69
N GLU A 162 -27.77 -0.36 -20.69
CA GLU A 162 -28.82 -1.37 -20.91
C GLU A 162 -28.85 -1.95 -22.31
#